data_AF-D0UZD9-F1
#
_entry.id   AF-D0UZD9-F1
#
_cell.length_a   1.000
_cell.length_b   1.000
_cell.length_c   1.000
_cell.angle_alpha   90.00
_cell.angle_beta   90.00
_cell.angle_gamma   90.00
#
_symmetry.space_group_name_H-M   'P 1'
#
loop_
_entity.id
_entity.type
_entity.pdbx_description
1 polymer ?
#
loop_
_entity_poly.entity_id
_entity_poly.type
_entity_poly.pdbx_seq_one_letter_code
_entity_poly.pdbx_strand_id
1 'polypeptide(L)'
;MRTYSPSTIHAAKVTADYLAEYGVHTGPNFADPHTGALDPCAAAYRAITGRTPGWFTANDGAASIAVLTLNEDAMDVIRLISDHLDTEPPVDPETQTVPDYIEHLAYWVDNTPPSEVIGRILRAAHAAEHHATAPTSLAA
;
A
#
# COMPACT_ATOMS: atom_id res chain seq x y z
N MET A 1 -4.80 2.89 -16.88
CA MET A 1 -4.84 2.35 -15.52
C MET A 1 -4.48 0.89 -15.56
N ARG A 2 -3.58 0.42 -14.68
CA ARG A 2 -3.19 -1.00 -14.61
C ARG A 2 -4.39 -1.85 -14.16
N THR A 3 -4.49 -3.08 -14.66
CA THR A 3 -5.47 -4.06 -14.17
C THR A 3 -4.85 -4.85 -13.03
N TYR A 4 -5.57 -4.95 -11.91
CA TYR A 4 -5.14 -5.68 -10.72
C TYR A 4 -5.97 -6.95 -10.54
N SER A 5 -5.37 -7.97 -9.91
CA SER A 5 -6.07 -9.22 -9.64
C SER A 5 -7.18 -9.03 -8.59
N PRO A 6 -8.23 -9.88 -8.59
CA PRO A 6 -9.25 -9.83 -7.55
C PRO A 6 -8.69 -9.98 -6.13
N SER A 7 -7.62 -10.77 -5.95
CA SER A 7 -6.94 -10.92 -4.65
C SER A 7 -6.21 -9.65 -4.24
N THR A 8 -5.55 -8.94 -5.15
CA THR A 8 -4.93 -7.63 -4.88
C THR A 8 -5.98 -6.61 -4.46
N ILE A 9 -7.11 -6.56 -5.18
CA ILE A 9 -8.22 -5.65 -4.87
C ILE A 9 -8.82 -5.96 -3.50
N HIS A 10 -9.04 -7.24 -3.20
CA HIS A 10 -9.53 -7.67 -1.89
C HIS A 10 -8.53 -7.31 -0.78
N ALA A 11 -7.24 -7.58 -0.99
CA ALA A 11 -6.19 -7.24 -0.03
C ALA A 11 -6.12 -5.73 0.23
N ALA A 12 -6.32 -4.87 -0.78
CA ALA A 12 -6.42 -3.42 -0.57
C ALA A 12 -7.60 -3.02 0.33
N LYS A 13 -8.75 -3.71 0.25
CA LYS A 13 -9.87 -3.50 1.18
C LYS A 13 -9.47 -3.93 2.60
N VAL A 14 -8.84 -5.10 2.74
CA VAL A 14 -8.32 -5.60 4.03
C VAL A 14 -7.25 -4.68 4.62
N THR A 15 -6.40 -4.07 3.79
CA THR A 15 -5.44 -3.03 4.22
C THR A 15 -6.17 -1.88 4.92
N ALA A 16 -7.24 -1.36 4.31
CA ALA A 16 -8.04 -0.29 4.91
C ALA A 16 -8.70 -0.73 6.23
N ASP A 17 -9.20 -1.96 6.31
CA ASP A 17 -9.77 -2.52 7.54
C ASP A 17 -8.73 -2.60 8.66
N TYR A 18 -7.50 -3.06 8.36
CA TYR A 18 -6.42 -3.07 9.35
C TYR A 18 -6.03 -1.67 9.82
N LEU A 19 -5.96 -0.70 8.92
CA LEU A 19 -5.67 0.68 9.30
C LEU A 19 -6.79 1.28 10.16
N ALA A 20 -8.04 0.90 9.93
CA ALA A 20 -9.18 1.31 10.75
C ALA A 20 -9.18 0.65 12.14
N GLU A 21 -8.78 -0.62 12.23
CA GLU A 21 -8.75 -1.39 13.49
C GLU A 21 -7.54 -1.02 14.37
N TYR A 22 -6.34 -0.97 13.79
CA TYR A 22 -5.08 -0.80 14.51
C TYR A 22 -4.60 0.67 14.54
N GLY A 23 -5.17 1.53 13.69
CA GLY A 23 -4.74 2.91 13.52
C GLY A 23 -3.69 3.08 12.42
N VAL A 24 -3.62 4.29 11.88
CA VAL A 24 -2.65 4.70 10.86
C VAL A 24 -1.39 5.24 11.54
N HIS A 25 -0.25 4.66 11.23
CA HIS A 25 1.06 5.10 11.71
C HIS A 25 1.73 6.06 10.70
N THR A 26 2.37 7.11 11.22
CA THR A 26 3.10 8.16 10.47
C THR A 26 4.51 8.37 11.06
N GLY A 27 5.06 7.33 11.69
CA GLY A 27 6.37 7.39 12.32
C GLY A 27 7.48 6.93 11.35
N PRO A 28 8.74 6.93 11.82
CA PRO A 28 9.89 6.57 10.98
C PRO A 28 9.98 5.08 10.65
N ASN A 29 9.16 4.24 11.28
CA ASN A 29 9.09 2.81 11.04
C ASN A 29 7.76 2.47 10.36
N PHE A 30 7.64 1.24 9.86
CA PHE A 30 6.41 0.78 9.19
C PHE A 30 5.29 0.41 10.18
N ALA A 31 5.62 0.18 11.45
CA ALA A 31 4.67 -0.14 12.50
C ALA A 31 5.11 0.42 13.86
N ASP A 32 4.13 0.79 14.68
CA ASP A 32 4.33 1.24 16.05
C ASP A 32 4.47 0.04 17.01
N PRO A 33 5.60 -0.13 17.72
CA PRO A 33 5.82 -1.24 18.64
C PRO A 33 4.95 -1.23 19.90
N HIS A 34 4.33 -0.09 20.24
CA HIS A 34 3.57 0.10 21.47
C HIS A 34 2.07 0.03 21.22
N THR A 35 1.59 0.64 20.14
CA THR A 35 0.16 0.70 19.81
C THR A 35 -0.26 -0.38 18.82
N GLY A 36 0.68 -0.93 18.04
CA GLY A 36 0.39 -1.85 16.95
C GLY A 36 -0.17 -1.17 15.69
N ALA A 37 -0.23 0.17 15.67
CA ALA A 37 -0.60 0.93 14.49
C ALA A 37 0.33 0.63 13.32
N LEU A 38 -0.21 0.65 12.11
CA LEU A 38 0.50 0.27 10.89
C LEU A 38 0.52 1.43 9.91
N ASP A 39 1.60 1.55 9.15
CA ASP A 39 1.56 2.34 7.93
C ASP A 39 0.86 1.55 6.80
N PRO A 40 0.51 2.18 5.67
CA PRO A 40 -0.17 1.50 4.58
C PRO A 40 0.62 0.33 3.97
N CYS A 41 1.96 0.42 3.94
CA CYS A 41 2.84 -0.61 3.38
C CYS A 41 2.84 -1.88 4.25
N ALA A 42 2.97 -1.74 5.58
CA ALA A 42 2.88 -2.83 6.54
C ALA A 42 1.49 -3.43 6.57
N ALA A 43 0.44 -2.60 6.52
CA ALA A 43 -0.93 -3.08 6.47
C ALA A 43 -1.20 -3.90 5.20
N ALA A 44 -0.66 -3.49 4.04
CA ALA A 44 -0.73 -4.26 2.80
C ALA A 44 0.00 -5.60 2.91
N TYR A 45 1.21 -5.62 3.47
CA TYR A 45 1.93 -6.87 3.71
C TYR A 45 1.18 -7.81 4.65
N ARG A 46 0.57 -7.26 5.72
CA ARG A 46 -0.25 -8.03 6.66
C ARG A 46 -1.54 -8.53 6.02
N ALA A 47 -2.17 -7.76 5.13
CA ALA A 47 -3.34 -8.18 4.35
C ALA A 47 -3.04 -9.42 3.49
N ILE A 48 -1.84 -9.47 2.90
CA ILE A 48 -1.42 -10.61 2.09
C ILE A 48 -0.98 -11.81 2.93
N THR A 49 -0.21 -11.58 4.00
CA THR A 49 0.51 -12.67 4.68
C THR A 49 -0.08 -13.07 6.04
N GLY A 50 -0.96 -12.24 6.60
CA GLY A 50 -1.42 -12.37 7.99
C GLY A 50 -0.34 -12.08 9.03
N ARG A 51 0.83 -11.56 8.65
CA ARG A 51 1.98 -11.34 9.56
C ARG A 51 2.45 -9.90 9.54
N THR A 52 2.98 -9.45 10.67
CA THR A 52 3.76 -8.20 10.82
C THR A 52 5.18 -8.58 11.22
N PRO A 53 6.15 -8.57 10.29
CA PRO A 53 7.55 -8.84 10.59
C PRO A 53 8.09 -7.91 11.68
N GLY A 54 8.93 -8.43 12.58
CA GLY A 54 9.54 -7.63 13.65
C GLY A 54 10.39 -6.46 13.13
N TRP A 55 10.94 -6.57 11.92
CA TRP A 55 11.66 -5.50 11.24
C TRP A 55 10.82 -4.24 11.04
N PHE A 56 9.50 -4.36 10.86
CA PHE A 56 8.62 -3.19 10.69
C PHE A 56 8.53 -2.31 11.95
N THR A 57 8.84 -2.86 13.11
CA THR A 57 8.91 -2.10 14.37
C THR A 57 10.34 -1.74 14.79
N ALA A 58 11.34 -2.32 14.10
CA ALA A 58 12.74 -2.05 14.35
C ALA A 58 13.17 -0.78 13.58
N ASN A 59 14.16 -0.06 14.10
CA ASN A 59 14.81 1.05 13.38
C ASN A 59 15.76 0.53 12.28
N ASP A 60 15.22 -0.33 11.40
CA ASP A 60 15.92 -0.96 10.28
C ASP A 60 15.03 -0.87 9.04
N GLY A 61 15.03 0.32 8.43
CA GLY A 61 14.27 0.60 7.21
C GLY A 61 14.70 -0.27 6.04
N ALA A 62 15.99 -0.58 5.90
CA ALA A 62 16.51 -1.39 4.80
C ALA A 62 15.97 -2.83 4.86
N ALA A 63 15.94 -3.46 6.04
CA ALA A 63 15.35 -4.78 6.19
C ALA A 63 13.84 -4.77 5.92
N SER A 64 13.13 -3.73 6.37
CA SER A 64 11.69 -3.58 6.14
C SER A 64 11.36 -3.44 4.65
N ILE A 65 12.08 -2.57 3.95
CA ILE A 65 11.96 -2.36 2.50
C ILE A 65 12.29 -3.66 1.76
N ALA A 66 13.35 -4.37 2.13
CA ALA A 66 13.71 -5.63 1.48
C ALA A 66 12.60 -6.68 1.61
N VAL A 67 11.98 -6.81 2.79
CA VAL A 67 10.88 -7.76 3.02
C VAL A 67 9.63 -7.39 2.20
N LEU A 68 9.33 -6.09 2.08
CA LEU A 68 8.23 -5.61 1.24
C LEU A 68 8.51 -5.89 -0.24
N THR A 69 9.66 -5.45 -0.75
CA THR A 69 10.03 -5.56 -2.16
C THR A 69 10.13 -7.00 -2.65
N LEU A 70 10.53 -7.94 -1.79
CA LEU A 70 10.56 -9.37 -2.11
C LEU A 70 9.18 -10.04 -2.14
N ASN A 71 8.12 -9.37 -1.65
CA ASN A 71 6.75 -9.87 -1.69
C ASN A 71 5.97 -9.17 -2.81
N GLU A 72 5.94 -9.81 -3.98
CA GLU A 72 5.29 -9.26 -5.18
C GLU A 72 3.81 -8.93 -4.98
N ASP A 73 3.06 -9.79 -4.27
CA ASP A 73 1.65 -9.59 -4.00
C ASP A 73 1.40 -8.36 -3.11
N ALA A 74 2.24 -8.16 -2.08
CA ALA A 74 2.17 -6.96 -1.24
C ALA A 74 2.53 -5.70 -2.04
N MET A 75 3.56 -5.79 -2.90
CA MET A 75 3.93 -4.69 -3.80
C MET A 75 2.84 -4.37 -4.81
N ASP A 76 2.05 -5.34 -5.27
CA ASP A 76 0.91 -5.06 -6.14
C ASP A 76 -0.22 -4.32 -5.43
N VAL A 77 -0.45 -4.58 -4.14
CA VAL A 77 -1.38 -3.78 -3.32
C VAL A 77 -0.85 -2.35 -3.16
N ILE A 78 0.45 -2.20 -2.86
CA ILE A 78 1.11 -0.90 -2.72
C ILE A 78 1.03 -0.08 -4.03
N ARG A 79 1.30 -0.72 -5.17
CA ARG A 79 1.14 -0.10 -6.50
C ARG A 79 -0.29 0.29 -6.79
N LEU A 80 -1.27 -0.57 -6.46
CA LEU A 80 -2.69 -0.24 -6.63
C LEU A 80 -3.06 1.04 -5.90
N ILE A 81 -2.64 1.17 -4.64
CA ILE A 81 -2.93 2.36 -3.83
C ILE A 81 -2.22 3.58 -4.43
N SER A 82 -0.92 3.45 -4.74
CA SER A 82 -0.11 4.52 -5.34
C SER A 82 -0.67 5.03 -6.66
N ASP A 83 -1.11 4.14 -7.56
CA ASP A 83 -1.68 4.48 -8.88
C ASP A 83 -2.94 5.35 -8.77
N HIS A 84 -3.57 5.37 -7.59
CA HIS A 84 -4.77 6.15 -7.30
C HIS A 84 -4.47 7.36 -6.40
N LEU A 85 -3.21 7.73 -6.19
CA LEU A 85 -2.86 9.01 -5.59
C LEU A 85 -2.79 10.11 -6.64
N ASP A 86 -2.85 11.38 -6.20
CA ASP A 86 -2.85 12.54 -7.10
C ASP A 86 -1.44 12.95 -7.53
N THR A 87 -0.41 12.32 -6.95
CA THR A 87 1.01 12.54 -7.23
C THR A 87 1.62 11.30 -7.87
N GLU A 88 2.72 11.49 -8.59
CA GLU A 88 3.50 10.37 -9.12
C GLU A 88 4.51 9.88 -8.07
N PRO A 89 4.79 8.57 -8.01
CA PRO A 89 5.88 8.05 -7.17
C PRO A 89 7.22 8.66 -7.56
N PRO A 90 8.10 8.98 -6.58
CA PRO A 90 9.47 9.35 -6.89
C PRO A 90 10.18 8.18 -7.57
N VAL A 91 11.26 8.46 -8.31
CA VAL A 91 12.14 7.40 -8.81
C VAL A 91 13.15 7.03 -7.74
N ASP A 92 13.48 5.74 -7.66
CA ASP A 92 14.54 5.21 -6.83
C ASP A 92 15.85 5.99 -7.10
N PRO A 93 16.50 6.52 -6.06
CA PRO A 93 17.65 7.39 -6.23
C PRO A 93 18.88 6.67 -6.80
N GLU A 94 19.00 5.35 -6.61
CA GLU A 94 20.12 4.54 -7.10
C GLU A 94 19.93 4.17 -8.58
N THR A 95 18.72 3.82 -8.97
CA THR A 95 18.42 3.33 -10.35
C THR A 95 17.90 4.43 -11.28
N GLN A 96 17.39 5.54 -10.73
CA GLN A 96 16.81 6.69 -11.43
C GLN A 96 15.70 6.33 -12.44
N THR A 97 15.17 5.11 -12.38
CA THR A 97 14.29 4.56 -13.42
C THR A 97 13.16 3.71 -12.85
N VAL A 98 13.32 3.14 -11.66
CA VAL A 98 12.28 2.35 -11.00
C VAL A 98 11.47 3.26 -10.08
N PRO A 99 10.13 3.33 -10.23
CA PRO A 99 9.31 4.07 -9.29
C PRO A 99 9.35 3.47 -7.88
N ASP A 100 9.57 4.30 -6.88
CA ASP A 100 9.56 3.93 -5.48
C ASP A 100 8.16 4.15 -4.88
N TYR A 101 7.34 3.12 -5.01
CA TYR A 101 5.97 3.11 -4.51
C TYR A 101 5.90 3.06 -2.98
N ILE A 102 6.96 2.57 -2.30
CA ILE A 102 7.00 2.51 -0.84
C ILE A 102 7.20 3.92 -0.30
N GLU A 103 8.20 4.64 -0.81
CA GLU A 103 8.45 6.05 -0.46
C GLU A 103 7.25 6.93 -0.81
N HIS A 104 6.58 6.68 -1.94
CA HIS A 104 5.40 7.44 -2.32
C HIS A 104 4.28 7.34 -1.27
N LEU A 105 3.97 6.13 -0.79
CA LEU A 105 2.96 5.94 0.24
C LEU A 105 3.41 6.50 1.60
N ALA A 106 4.68 6.35 1.96
CA ALA A 106 5.24 6.90 3.20
C ALA A 106 5.11 8.44 3.24
N TYR A 107 5.48 9.12 2.16
CA TYR A 107 5.33 10.57 2.07
C TYR A 107 3.85 11.00 2.07
N TRP A 108 3.00 10.26 1.35
CA TRP A 108 1.57 10.56 1.27
C TRP A 108 0.88 10.46 2.65
N VAL A 109 1.17 9.40 3.42
CA VAL A 109 0.51 9.17 4.71
C VAL A 109 0.86 10.24 5.73
N ASP A 110 2.10 10.74 5.74
CA ASP A 110 2.55 11.81 6.65
C ASP A 110 1.80 13.13 6.47
N ASN A 111 1.25 13.36 5.27
CA ASN A 111 0.56 14.59 4.89
C ASN A 111 -0.96 14.44 4.82
N THR A 112 -1.50 13.28 5.21
CA THR A 112 -2.91 12.94 5.01
C THR A 112 -3.58 12.54 6.33
N PRO A 113 -4.76 13.10 6.67
CA PRO A 113 -5.51 12.67 7.84
C PRO A 113 -5.80 11.15 7.81
N PRO A 114 -5.70 10.42 8.94
CA PRO A 114 -5.90 8.97 8.98
C PRO A 114 -7.20 8.48 8.33
N SER A 115 -8.31 9.18 8.56
CA SER A 115 -9.60 8.82 7.94
C SER A 115 -9.60 8.94 6.41
N GLU A 116 -8.84 9.89 5.87
CA GLU A 116 -8.71 10.07 4.43
C GLU A 116 -7.76 9.03 3.81
N VAL A 117 -6.73 8.59 4.53
CA VAL A 117 -5.88 7.45 4.12
C VAL A 117 -6.73 6.21 3.89
N ILE A 118 -7.54 5.84 4.90
CA ILE A 118 -8.45 4.70 4.84
C ILE A 118 -9.47 4.88 3.70
N GLY A 119 -10.11 6.06 3.63
CA GLY A 119 -11.09 6.36 2.60
C GLY A 119 -10.53 6.30 1.17
N ARG A 120 -9.30 6.78 0.96
CA ARG A 120 -8.63 6.78 -0.34
C ARG A 120 -8.27 5.36 -0.77
N ILE A 121 -7.78 4.52 0.14
CA ILE A 121 -7.48 3.11 -0.15
C ILE A 121 -8.76 2.36 -0.57
N LEU A 122 -9.87 2.56 0.15
CA LEU A 122 -11.16 1.96 -0.23
C LEU A 122 -11.66 2.42 -1.59
N ARG A 123 -11.52 3.73 -1.91
CA ARG A 123 -11.87 4.26 -3.23
C ARG A 123 -10.97 3.69 -4.32
N ALA A 124 -9.67 3.52 -4.09
CA ALA A 124 -8.75 2.89 -5.02
C ALA A 124 -9.15 1.44 -5.31
N ALA A 125 -9.47 0.66 -4.27
CA ALA A 125 -9.93 -0.71 -4.43
C ALA A 125 -11.24 -0.80 -5.23
N HIS A 126 -12.23 0.05 -4.93
CA HIS A 126 -13.49 0.08 -5.70
C HIS A 126 -13.28 0.53 -7.15
N ALA A 127 -12.42 1.52 -7.41
CA ALA A 127 -12.08 1.95 -8.75
C ALA A 127 -11.43 0.80 -9.56
N ALA A 128 -10.50 0.06 -8.95
CA ALA A 128 -9.90 -1.12 -9.58
C ALA A 128 -10.92 -2.24 -9.86
N GLU A 129 -11.85 -2.48 -8.93
CA GLU A 129 -12.94 -3.46 -9.10
C GLU A 129 -13.89 -3.09 -10.25
N HIS A 130 -14.24 -1.81 -10.39
CA HIS A 130 -15.04 -1.33 -11.52
C HIS A 130 -14.32 -1.50 -12.86
N HIS A 131 -13.01 -1.24 -12.91
CA HIS A 131 -12.23 -1.45 -14.13
C HIS A 131 -12.03 -2.93 -14.48
N ALA A 132 -11.94 -3.81 -13.49
CA ALA A 132 -11.83 -5.26 -13.71
C ALA A 132 -13.14 -5.89 -14.21
N THR A 133 -14.28 -5.28 -13.89
CA THR A 133 -15.62 -5.78 -14.25
C THR A 133 -16.21 -5.11 -15.50
N ALA A 134 -15.61 -4.03 -15.99
CA ALA A 134 -16.03 -3.37 -17.22
C ALA A 134 -15.89 -4.35 -18.41
N PRO A 135 -16.96 -4.65 -19.16
CA PRO A 135 -16.87 -5.52 -20.32
C PRO A 135 -15.93 -4.88 -21.35
N THR A 136 -14.91 -5.63 -21.78
CA THR A 136 -14.10 -5.24 -22.94
C THR A 136 -15.02 -5.15 -24.14
N SER A 137 -15.49 -3.96 -24.45
CA SER A 137 -16.23 -3.71 -25.69
C SER A 137 -15.24 -3.85 -26.83
N LEU A 138 -15.05 -5.08 -27.33
CA LEU A 138 -14.47 -5.29 -28.64
C LEU A 138 -15.44 -4.66 -29.63
N ALA A 139 -15.07 -3.47 -30.13
CA ALA A 139 -15.66 -2.93 -31.34
C ALA A 139 -15.47 -3.97 -32.46
N ALA A 140 -16.59 -4.42 -33.03
CA ALA A 140 -16.65 -5.22 -34.23
C ALA A 140 -16.37 -4.38 -35.48
#